data_AF-A0A386ZMN7-F1
#
_entry.id   AF-A0A386ZMN7-F1
#
_cell.length_a   1.000
_cell.length_b   1.000
_cell.length_c   1.000
_cell.angle_alpha   90.00
_cell.angle_beta   90.00
_cell.angle_gamma   90.00
#
_symmetry.space_group_name_H-M   'P 1'
#
loop_
_entity.id
_entity.type
_entity.pdbx_description
1 polymer ?
#
loop_
_entity_poly.entity_id
_entity_poly.type
_entity_poly.pdbx_seq_one_letter_code
_entity_poly.pdbx_strand_id
1 'polypeptide(L)' 'MPPARETTLRHEHSEFSAARAAEKAACAEQNKLAAHTVAAHALDAADCASLLEMLGLNAGEPED' A
#
# COMPACT_ATOMS: atom_id res chain seq x y z
N MET A 1 37.07 11.45 18.46
CA MET A 1 36.56 10.60 17.37
C MET A 1 35.08 10.34 17.59
N PRO A 2 34.17 10.79 16.71
CA PRO A 2 32.82 10.24 16.71
C PRO A 2 32.45 9.68 15.32
N PRO A 3 32.40 8.34 15.16
CA PRO A 3 31.66 7.75 14.06
C PRO A 3 30.54 6.80 14.52
N ALA A 4 30.36 6.60 15.82
CA ALA A 4 29.41 5.60 16.33
C ALA A 4 27.93 6.02 16.23
N ARG A 5 27.63 7.33 16.32
CA ARG A 5 26.24 7.82 16.30
C ARG A 5 25.65 7.89 14.88
N GLU A 6 26.46 8.22 13.88
CA GLU A 6 25.99 8.39 12.50
C GLU A 6 25.72 7.04 11.82
N THR A 7 26.52 6.01 12.11
CA THR A 7 26.34 4.66 11.56
C THR A 7 25.09 3.96 12.08
N THR A 8 24.76 4.14 13.36
CA THR A 8 23.53 3.61 13.98
C THR A 8 22.28 4.25 13.37
N LEU A 9 22.23 5.58 13.27
CA LEU A 9 21.07 6.28 12.69
C LEU A 9 20.80 5.92 11.23
N ARG A 10 21.84 5.67 10.43
CA ARG A 10 21.68 5.23 9.03
C ARG A 10 21.10 3.80 8.94
N HIS A 11 21.50 2.90 9.83
CA HIS A 11 20.94 1.55 9.89
C HIS A 11 19.47 1.58 10.29
N GLU A 12 19.12 2.30 11.36
CA GLU A 12 17.73 2.41 11.84
C GLU A 12 16.81 3.04 10.79
N HIS A 13 17.29 4.07 10.08
CA HIS A 13 16.52 4.69 9.00
C HIS A 13 16.33 3.75 7.79
N SER A 14 17.35 2.94 7.47
CA SER A 14 17.28 1.93 6.40
C SER A 14 16.29 0.82 6.74
N GLU A 15 16.30 0.32 7.98
CA GLU A 15 15.38 -0.72 8.45
C GLU A 15 13.94 -0.23 8.48
N PHE A 16 13.71 1.01 8.93
CA PHE A 16 12.39 1.64 8.87
C PHE A 16 11.90 1.83 7.43
N SER A 17 12.79 2.23 6.51
CA SER A 17 12.46 2.35 5.09
C SER A 17 12.08 1.01 4.47
N ALA A 18 12.80 -0.07 4.82
CA ALA A 18 12.48 -1.42 4.36
C ALA A 18 11.13 -1.91 4.92
N ALA A 19 10.88 -1.68 6.22
CA ALA A 19 9.61 -2.03 6.84
C ALA A 19 8.43 -1.28 6.22
N ARG A 20 8.58 0.02 5.94
CA ARG A 20 7.55 0.83 5.27
C ARG A 20 7.31 0.39 3.84
N ALA A 21 8.35 0.03 3.09
CA ALA A 21 8.20 -0.49 1.74
C ALA A 21 7.47 -1.84 1.72
N ALA A 22 7.78 -2.73 2.68
CA ALA A 22 7.09 -4.00 2.84
C ALA A 22 5.61 -3.81 3.23
N GLU A 23 5.31 -2.88 4.14
CA GLU A 23 3.95 -2.52 4.54
C GLU A 23 3.14 -1.96 3.36
N LYS A 24 3.72 -1.04 2.59
CA LYS A 24 3.14 -0.50 1.37
C LYS A 24 2.82 -1.59 0.34
N ALA A 25 3.75 -2.53 0.12
CA ALA A 25 3.54 -3.65 -0.80
C ALA A 25 2.43 -4.60 -0.33
N ALA A 26 2.37 -4.90 0.97
CA ALA A 26 1.31 -5.72 1.55
C ALA A 26 -0.06 -5.03 1.47
N CYS A 27 -0.11 -3.71 1.69
CA CYS A 27 -1.31 -2.90 1.55
C CYS A 27 -1.81 -2.89 0.10
N ALA A 28 -0.92 -2.69 -0.87
CA ALA A 28 -1.27 -2.75 -2.29
C ALA A 28 -1.86 -4.11 -2.69
N GLU A 29 -1.32 -5.22 -2.17
CA GLU A 29 -1.85 -6.56 -2.44
C GLU A 29 -3.23 -6.78 -1.81
N GLN A 30 -3.43 -6.34 -0.58
CA GLN A 30 -4.74 -6.39 0.08
C GLN A 30 -5.77 -5.54 -0.66
N ASN A 31 -5.38 -4.37 -1.17
CA ASN A 31 -6.26 -3.49 -1.94
C ASN A 31 -6.72 -4.14 -3.24
N LYS A 32 -5.86 -4.89 -3.94
CA LYS A 32 -6.27 -5.68 -5.12
C LYS A 32 -7.31 -6.74 -4.76
N LEU A 33 -7.08 -7.49 -3.68
CA LEU A 33 -8.03 -8.52 -3.23
C LEU A 33 -9.37 -7.92 -2.81
N ALA A 34 -9.35 -6.76 -2.14
CA ALA A 34 -10.54 -6.01 -1.79
C ALA A 34 -11.30 -5.54 -3.04
N ALA A 35 -10.61 -5.00 -4.04
CA ALA A 35 -11.22 -4.58 -5.29
C ALA A 35 -11.87 -5.75 -6.05
N HIS A 36 -11.21 -6.91 -6.09
CA HIS A 36 -11.79 -8.15 -6.64
C HIS A 36 -13.04 -8.59 -5.87
N THR A 37 -13.02 -8.48 -4.54
CA THR A 37 -14.17 -8.83 -3.70
C THR A 37 -15.36 -7.91 -3.97
N VAL A 38 -15.12 -6.60 -4.08
CA VAL A 38 -16.14 -5.60 -4.45
C VAL A 38 -16.74 -5.94 -5.81
N ALA A 39 -15.91 -6.19 -6.82
CA ALA A 39 -16.37 -6.55 -8.16
C ALA A 39 -17.23 -7.82 -8.19
N ALA A 40 -16.95 -8.80 -7.32
CA ALA A 40 -17.75 -10.02 -7.22
C ALA A 40 -19.13 -9.81 -6.57
N HIS A 41 -19.33 -8.72 -5.81
CA HIS A 41 -20.57 -8.44 -5.07
C HIS A 41 -21.35 -7.24 -5.60
N ALA A 42 -20.75 -6.45 -6.49
CA ALA A 42 -21.39 -5.32 -7.13
C ALA A 42 -22.52 -5.76 -8.08
N LEU A 43 -23.55 -4.94 -8.20
CA LEU A 43 -24.70 -5.21 -9.07
C LEU A 43 -24.38 -4.98 -10.55
N ASP A 44 -23.54 -3.99 -10.83
CA ASP A 44 -23.06 -3.66 -12.18
C ASP A 44 -21.71 -2.91 -12.11
N ALA A 45 -21.21 -2.49 -13.27
CA ALA A 45 -19.94 -1.79 -13.38
C ALA A 45 -19.96 -0.39 -12.74
N ALA A 46 -21.09 0.30 -12.72
CA ALA A 46 -21.22 1.62 -12.12
C ALA A 46 -21.27 1.54 -10.59
N ASP A 47 -22.01 0.57 -10.07
CA ASP A 47 -22.06 0.22 -8.65
C ASP A 47 -20.67 -0.18 -8.13
N CYS A 48 -19.97 -1.04 -8.88
CA CYS A 48 -18.58 -1.41 -8.56
C CYS A 48 -17.66 -0.19 -8.49
N ALA A 49 -17.73 0.70 -9.48
CA ALA A 49 -16.92 1.91 -9.50
C ALA A 49 -17.21 2.83 -8.30
N SER A 50 -18.49 3.02 -7.96
CA SER A 50 -18.90 3.81 -6.79
C SER A 50 -18.40 3.20 -5.49
N LEU A 51 -18.47 1.87 -5.34
CA LEU A 51 -18.00 1.17 -4.14
C LEU A 51 -16.48 1.25 -3.99
N LEU A 52 -15.73 1.11 -5.09
CA LEU A 52 -14.28 1.26 -5.09
C LEU A 52 -13.85 2.68 -4.69
N GLU A 53 -14.53 3.70 -5.21
CA GLU A 53 -14.29 5.10 -4.85
C GLU A 53 -14.57 5.35 -3.36
N MET A 54 -15.69 4.86 -2.84
CA MET A 54 -16.03 4.98 -1.41
C MET A 54 -15.00 4.33 -0.48
N LEU A 55 -14.36 3.25 -0.94
CA LEU A 55 -13.35 2.52 -0.18
C LEU A 55 -11.92 3.05 -0.40
N GLY A 56 -11.73 4.03 -1.29
CA GLY A 56 -10.41 4.51 -1.68
C GLY A 56 -9.57 3.46 -2.42
N LEU A 57 -10.21 2.44 -3.00
CA LEU A 57 -9.59 1.35 -3.72
C LEU A 57 -9.54 1.69 -5.22
N ASN A 58 -8.70 2.66 -5.60
CA ASN A 58 -8.51 2.93 -7.02
C ASN A 58 -7.74 1.78 -7.67
N ALA A 59 -8.33 1.13 -8.68
CA ALA A 59 -7.77 -0.04 -9.36
C ALA A 59 -6.56 0.29 -10.26
N GLY A 60 -5.97 1.48 -10.17
CA GLY A 60 -5.17 2.04 -11.25
C GLY A 60 -4.05 2.99 -10.90
N GLU A 61 -3.60 3.09 -9.65
CA GLU A 61 -2.32 3.78 -9.37
C GLU A 61 -1.22 2.74 -9.13
N PRO A 62 -0.47 2.34 -10.18
CA PRO A 62 0.87 1.85 -9.97
C PRO A 62 1.66 2.98 -9.31
N GLU A 63 2.01 2.79 -8.05
CA GLU A 63 2.91 3.68 -7.36
C GLU A 63 4.31 3.50 -7.96
N ASP A 64 4.73 4.44 -8.81
CA ASP A 64 6.12 4.62 -9.28
C ASP A 64 7.09 4.91 -8.11
#